data_AF-A0A1Q8FK14-F1
#
_entry.id   AF-A0A1Q8FK14-F1
#
_cell.length_a   1.000
_cell.length_b   1.000
_cell.length_c   1.000
_cell.angle_alpha   90.00
_cell.angle_beta   90.00
_cell.angle_gamma   90.00
#
_symmetry.space_group_name_H-M   'P 1'
#
loop_
_entity.id
_entity.type
_entity.pdbx_description
1 polymer ?
#
loop_
_entity_poly.entity_id
_entity_poly.type
_entity_poly.pdbx_seq_one_letter_code
_entity_poly.pdbx_strand_id
1 'polypeptide(L)'
;MSGVIEALREALTAQFASDPAVMILLGDPIRLYEERSARAAFPHASWGRIESHESGADDVRLLDIRLTLDIWHRDGDPDPVVAALADAVASASPDLPAPWRLISLTPTYRDVFATRDRRLKRGLLRVRAVAGAQVSA
;
A
#
# COMPACT_ATOMS: atom_id res chain seq x y z
N MET A 1 1.89 17.65 3.54
CA MET A 1 1.49 16.51 2.67
C MET A 1 2.37 15.29 2.90
N SER A 2 3.70 15.41 2.92
CA SER A 2 4.61 14.28 3.21
C SER A 2 4.24 13.50 4.47
N GLY A 3 3.92 14.19 5.58
CA GLY A 3 3.54 13.53 6.84
C GLY A 3 2.24 12.71 6.79
N VAL A 4 1.28 13.04 5.92
CA VAL A 4 0.05 12.22 5.74
C VAL A 4 0.38 10.93 5.00
N ILE A 5 1.25 11.03 3.98
CA ILE A 5 1.71 9.87 3.21
C ILE A 5 2.54 8.95 4.11
N GLU A 6 3.44 9.50 4.91
CA GLU A 6 4.26 8.76 5.87
C GLU A 6 3.39 8.02 6.88
N ALA A 7 2.45 8.72 7.56
CA ALA A 7 1.52 8.10 8.49
C ALA A 7 0.71 6.97 7.84
N LEU A 8 0.25 7.15 6.61
CA LEU A 8 -0.48 6.11 5.89
C LEU A 8 0.39 4.89 5.58
N ARG A 9 1.64 5.08 5.16
CA ARG A 9 2.58 3.98 4.90
C ARG A 9 2.95 3.23 6.17
N GLU A 10 3.21 3.95 7.25
CA GLU A 10 3.52 3.36 8.55
C GLU A 10 2.34 2.52 9.06
N ALA A 11 1.14 3.08 9.03
CA ALA A 11 -0.05 2.38 9.49
C ALA A 11 -0.39 1.16 8.63
N LEU A 12 -0.25 1.25 7.29
CA LEU A 12 -0.40 0.10 6.40
C LEU A 12 0.69 -0.96 6.65
N THR A 13 1.94 -0.55 6.85
CA THR A 13 3.03 -1.46 7.18
C THR A 13 2.76 -2.19 8.49
N ALA A 14 2.27 -1.50 9.51
CA ALA A 14 1.87 -2.08 10.78
C ALA A 14 0.67 -3.04 10.65
N GLN A 15 -0.34 -2.67 9.84
CA GLN A 15 -1.45 -3.56 9.51
C GLN A 15 -0.95 -4.86 8.85
N PHE A 16 -0.08 -4.75 7.85
CA PHE A 16 0.49 -5.93 7.18
C PHE A 16 1.35 -6.78 8.12
N ALA A 17 2.07 -6.15 9.06
CA ALA A 17 2.89 -6.83 10.05
C ALA A 17 2.09 -7.45 11.20
N SER A 18 0.77 -7.21 11.27
CA SER A 18 -0.12 -7.79 12.28
C SER A 18 -1.16 -8.73 11.68
N ASP A 19 -1.32 -8.74 10.35
CA ASP A 19 -2.24 -9.62 9.64
C ASP A 19 -1.63 -11.03 9.47
N PRO A 20 -2.22 -12.09 10.07
CA PRO A 20 -1.67 -13.44 9.99
C PRO A 20 -1.58 -13.99 8.56
N ALA A 21 -2.52 -13.65 7.69
CA ALA A 21 -2.51 -14.13 6.30
C ALA A 21 -1.35 -13.48 5.52
N VAL A 22 -1.10 -12.20 5.76
CA VAL A 22 0.06 -11.50 5.18
C VAL A 22 1.37 -12.07 5.72
N MET A 23 1.49 -12.29 7.04
CA MET A 23 2.70 -12.85 7.66
C MET A 23 3.01 -14.28 7.18
N ILE A 24 1.99 -15.13 7.00
CA ILE A 24 2.19 -16.49 6.44
C ILE A 24 2.84 -16.42 5.05
N LEU A 25 2.45 -15.44 4.23
CA LEU A 25 2.90 -15.33 2.85
C LEU A 25 4.23 -14.58 2.72
N LEU A 26 4.40 -13.45 3.42
CA LEU A 26 5.58 -12.58 3.34
C LEU A 26 6.62 -12.85 4.42
N GLY A 27 6.37 -13.78 5.34
CA GLY A 27 7.23 -14.12 6.46
C GLY A 27 6.96 -13.30 7.72
N ASP A 28 7.65 -13.68 8.79
CA ASP A 28 7.69 -12.98 10.07
C ASP A 28 9.17 -12.84 10.50
N PRO A 29 9.75 -11.62 10.48
CA PRO A 29 9.11 -10.35 10.13
C PRO A 29 8.72 -10.27 8.65
N ILE A 30 7.69 -9.48 8.33
CA ILE A 30 7.22 -9.32 6.96
C ILE A 30 8.33 -8.79 6.04
N ARG A 31 8.49 -9.41 4.87
CA ARG A 31 9.42 -8.96 3.82
C ARG A 31 8.79 -7.84 2.98
N LEU A 32 8.57 -6.67 3.60
CA LEU A 32 8.12 -5.44 2.96
C LEU A 32 9.22 -4.38 3.06
N TYR A 33 9.58 -3.78 1.93
CA TYR A 33 10.70 -2.84 1.84
C TYR A 33 10.29 -1.47 1.26
N GLU A 34 11.08 -0.44 1.54
CA GLU A 34 10.91 0.90 0.97
C GLU A 34 11.05 0.90 -0.56
N GLU A 35 11.96 0.09 -1.08
CA GLU A 35 12.19 -0.10 -2.50
C GLU A 35 12.53 -1.57 -2.78
N ARG A 36 12.50 -1.96 -4.05
CA ARG A 36 12.81 -3.34 -4.43
C ARG A 36 14.24 -3.71 -4.02
N SER A 37 14.36 -4.69 -3.15
CA SER A 37 15.66 -5.29 -2.79
C SER A 37 15.97 -6.50 -3.67
N ALA A 38 17.06 -6.42 -4.44
CA ALA A 38 17.54 -7.56 -5.25
C ALA A 38 18.06 -8.73 -4.39
N ARG A 39 18.34 -8.50 -3.11
CA ARG A 39 18.87 -9.50 -2.17
C ARG A 39 17.80 -10.09 -1.25
N ALA A 40 16.57 -9.57 -1.29
CA ALA A 40 15.49 -10.06 -0.47
C ALA A 40 15.07 -11.49 -0.85
N ALA A 41 14.74 -12.31 0.15
CA ALA A 41 14.13 -13.61 -0.08
C ALA A 41 12.75 -13.45 -0.74
N PHE A 42 12.35 -14.44 -1.55
CA PHE A 42 11.04 -14.47 -2.18
C PHE A 42 10.03 -15.28 -1.34
N PRO A 43 8.73 -14.92 -1.38
CA PRO A 43 8.19 -13.69 -1.93
C PRO A 43 8.51 -12.48 -1.04
N HIS A 44 8.61 -11.29 -1.63
CA HIS A 44 8.70 -10.02 -0.91
C HIS A 44 7.86 -8.95 -1.60
N ALA A 45 7.53 -7.91 -0.86
CA ALA A 45 6.88 -6.72 -1.37
C ALA A 45 7.79 -5.49 -1.22
N SER A 46 7.55 -4.47 -2.02
CA SER A 46 8.17 -3.15 -1.87
C SER A 46 7.17 -2.06 -2.20
N TRP A 47 7.30 -0.91 -1.53
CA TRP A 47 6.61 0.29 -1.96
C TRP A 47 7.10 0.71 -3.35
N GLY A 48 6.14 1.06 -4.20
CA GLY A 48 6.38 1.57 -5.54
C GLY A 48 6.07 3.07 -5.61
N ARG A 49 5.55 3.50 -6.76
CA ARG A 49 5.18 4.90 -6.97
C ARG A 49 4.07 5.33 -6.00
N ILE A 50 4.27 6.49 -5.40
CA ILE A 50 3.26 7.20 -4.62
C ILE A 50 2.95 8.52 -5.32
N GLU A 51 1.66 8.81 -5.48
CA GLU A 51 1.17 10.05 -6.05
C GLU A 51 0.17 10.69 -5.09
N SER A 52 0.16 12.01 -5.04
CA SER A 52 -0.86 12.75 -4.31
C SER A 52 -1.37 13.91 -5.14
N HIS A 53 -2.67 14.14 -5.09
CA HIS A 53 -3.33 15.27 -5.69
C HIS A 53 -4.23 15.93 -4.65
N GLU A 54 -4.01 17.21 -4.42
CA GLU A 54 -4.88 18.02 -3.56
C GLU A 54 -5.93 18.73 -4.42
N SER A 55 -7.17 18.71 -3.94
CA SER A 55 -8.32 19.38 -4.53
C SER A 55 -9.22 19.93 -3.42
N GLY A 56 -10.28 20.65 -3.76
CA GLY A 56 -11.19 21.22 -2.77
C GLY A 56 -11.80 22.54 -3.24
N ALA A 57 -12.78 23.03 -2.47
CA ALA A 57 -13.43 24.31 -2.65
C ALA A 57 -13.82 24.88 -1.29
N ASP A 58 -13.86 26.22 -1.19
CA ASP A 58 -14.17 26.98 0.02
C ASP A 58 -13.35 26.50 1.23
N ASP A 59 -14.02 26.02 2.27
CA ASP A 59 -13.44 25.59 3.55
C ASP A 59 -13.11 24.08 3.61
N VAL A 60 -13.17 23.37 2.47
CA VAL A 60 -12.91 21.93 2.41
C VAL A 60 -11.72 21.62 1.51
N ARG A 61 -10.74 20.93 2.08
CA ARG A 61 -9.60 20.36 1.36
C ARG A 61 -9.73 18.86 1.26
N LEU A 62 -9.45 18.32 0.08
CA LEU A 62 -9.42 16.90 -0.22
C LEU A 62 -8.02 16.51 -0.71
N LEU A 63 -7.49 15.42 -0.18
CA LEU A 63 -6.22 14.85 -0.59
C LEU A 63 -6.46 13.43 -1.12
N ASP A 64 -6.26 13.25 -2.43
CA ASP A 64 -6.25 11.95 -3.10
C ASP A 64 -4.82 11.43 -3.10
N ILE A 65 -4.58 10.27 -2.49
CA ILE A 65 -3.28 9.62 -2.40
C ILE A 65 -3.38 8.26 -3.07
N ARG A 66 -2.48 7.97 -4.00
CA ARG A 66 -2.36 6.67 -4.66
C ARG A 66 -1.03 6.04 -4.28
N LEU A 67 -1.09 4.88 -3.65
CA LEU A 67 0.09 4.09 -3.27
C LEU A 67 0.17 2.85 -4.15
N THR A 68 1.38 2.44 -4.47
CA THR A 68 1.66 1.20 -5.20
C THR A 68 2.46 0.26 -4.32
N LEU A 69 2.07 -1.01 -4.31
CA LEU A 69 2.87 -2.12 -3.79
C LEU A 69 3.27 -3.02 -4.95
N ASP A 70 4.56 -3.33 -5.01
CA ASP A 70 5.16 -4.25 -5.95
C ASP A 70 5.50 -5.55 -5.24
N ILE A 71 4.91 -6.65 -5.68
CA ILE A 71 5.15 -7.97 -5.12
C ILE A 71 6.05 -8.74 -6.07
N TRP A 72 7.15 -9.28 -5.58
CA TRP A 72 8.04 -10.12 -6.37
C TRP A 72 7.98 -11.55 -5.87
N HIS A 73 7.75 -12.48 -6.79
CA HIS A 73 7.72 -13.90 -6.50
C HIS A 73 8.57 -14.66 -7.51
N ARG A 74 9.46 -15.52 -7.02
CA ARG A 74 10.25 -16.45 -7.83
C ARG A 74 9.62 -17.84 -7.79
N ASP A 75 9.53 -18.50 -8.93
CA ASP A 75 9.04 -19.88 -9.10
C ASP A 75 7.63 -20.14 -8.52
N GLY A 76 6.80 -19.10 -8.43
CA GLY A 76 5.44 -19.19 -7.86
C GLY A 76 4.51 -18.11 -8.40
N ASP A 77 3.39 -17.93 -7.71
CA ASP A 77 2.34 -16.99 -8.10
C ASP A 77 2.21 -15.87 -7.07
N PRO A 78 2.37 -14.59 -7.44
CA PRO A 78 2.18 -13.49 -6.51
C PRO A 78 0.71 -13.19 -6.18
N ASP A 79 -0.27 -13.77 -6.90
CA ASP A 79 -1.69 -13.46 -6.70
C ASP A 79 -2.20 -13.66 -5.25
N PRO A 80 -1.88 -14.77 -4.54
CA PRO A 80 -2.30 -14.92 -3.15
C PRO A 80 -1.74 -13.83 -2.22
N VAL A 81 -0.51 -13.35 -2.49
CA VAL A 81 0.11 -12.26 -1.74
C VAL A 81 -0.61 -10.94 -2.02
N VAL A 82 -0.93 -10.67 -3.29
CA VAL A 82 -1.67 -9.48 -3.71
C VAL A 82 -3.07 -9.47 -3.09
N ALA A 83 -3.75 -10.61 -3.05
CA ALA A 83 -5.06 -10.76 -2.43
C ALA A 83 -5.01 -10.48 -0.92
N ALA A 84 -4.09 -11.13 -0.19
CA ALA A 84 -3.94 -10.92 1.25
C ALA A 84 -3.63 -9.45 1.61
N LEU A 85 -2.74 -8.81 0.85
CA LEU A 85 -2.45 -7.38 1.04
C LEU A 85 -3.68 -6.50 0.75
N ALA A 86 -4.48 -6.83 -0.27
CA ALA A 86 -5.70 -6.08 -0.58
C ALA A 86 -6.76 -6.21 0.52
N ASP A 87 -6.94 -7.42 1.08
CA ASP A 87 -7.87 -7.68 2.18
C ASP A 87 -7.42 -6.96 3.47
N ALA A 88 -6.11 -6.96 3.75
CA ALA A 88 -5.54 -6.20 4.86
C ALA A 88 -5.72 -4.68 4.68
N VAL A 89 -5.60 -4.14 3.45
CA VAL A 89 -5.91 -2.73 3.16
C VAL A 89 -7.39 -2.44 3.38
N ALA A 90 -8.29 -3.32 2.94
CA ALA A 90 -9.73 -3.11 3.04
C ALA A 90 -10.24 -3.10 4.49
N SER A 91 -9.51 -3.75 5.40
CA SER A 91 -9.81 -3.75 6.85
C SER A 91 -9.08 -2.66 7.64
N ALA A 92 -8.15 -1.92 7.01
CA ALA A 92 -7.36 -0.89 7.68
C ALA A 92 -8.15 0.42 7.88
N SER A 93 -7.99 1.02 9.06
CA SER A 93 -8.55 2.33 9.40
C SER A 93 -7.48 3.24 10.03
N PRO A 94 -6.47 3.68 9.25
CA PRO A 94 -5.35 4.44 9.80
C PRO A 94 -5.77 5.86 10.19
N ASP A 95 -5.28 6.30 11.36
CA ASP A 95 -5.36 7.69 11.76
C ASP A 95 -4.39 8.55 10.95
N LEU A 96 -4.82 9.76 10.59
CA LEU A 96 -4.01 10.72 9.84
C LEU A 96 -3.67 11.92 10.73
N PRO A 97 -2.50 12.56 10.51
CA PRO A 97 -2.15 13.76 11.26
C PRO A 97 -3.13 14.90 10.96
N ALA A 98 -3.53 15.61 12.02
CA ALA A 98 -4.40 16.77 11.90
C ALA A 98 -3.87 17.80 10.88
N PRO A 99 -4.75 18.48 10.12
CA PRO A 99 -6.21 18.47 10.20
C PRO A 99 -6.89 17.37 9.37
N TRP A 100 -6.13 16.41 8.82
CA TRP A 100 -6.66 15.43 7.89
C TRP A 100 -7.38 14.28 8.60
N ARG A 101 -8.48 13.83 8.01
CA ARG A 101 -9.20 12.62 8.40
C ARG A 101 -9.38 11.73 7.19
N LEU A 102 -9.15 10.43 7.37
CA LEU A 102 -9.38 9.47 6.30
C LEU A 102 -10.88 9.37 6.00
N ILE A 103 -11.24 9.55 4.73
CA ILE A 103 -12.60 9.39 4.21
C ILE A 103 -12.77 7.99 3.63
N SER A 104 -11.79 7.52 2.87
CA SER A 104 -11.82 6.19 2.26
C SER A 104 -10.42 5.64 2.05
N LEU A 105 -10.25 4.34 2.20
CA LEU A 105 -9.04 3.59 1.86
C LEU A 105 -9.46 2.32 1.11
N THR A 106 -9.04 2.19 -0.15
CA THR A 106 -9.53 1.10 -1.01
C THR A 106 -8.43 0.56 -1.92
N PRO A 107 -8.32 -0.77 -2.09
CA PRO A 107 -7.67 -1.36 -3.25
C PRO A 107 -8.41 -0.91 -4.52
N THR A 108 -7.68 -0.36 -5.49
CA THR A 108 -8.25 0.15 -6.76
C THR A 108 -7.83 -0.63 -7.98
N TYR A 109 -6.70 -1.35 -7.89
CA TYR A 109 -6.20 -2.17 -8.97
C TYR A 109 -5.34 -3.30 -8.41
N ARG A 110 -5.50 -4.50 -8.97
CA ARG A 110 -4.61 -5.63 -8.71
C ARG A 110 -4.35 -6.38 -10.00
N ASP A 111 -3.12 -6.83 -10.21
CA ASP A 111 -2.73 -7.59 -11.40
C ASP A 111 -1.41 -8.35 -11.19
N VAL A 112 -1.15 -9.31 -12.07
CA VAL A 112 0.07 -10.13 -12.08
C VAL A 112 0.68 -10.13 -13.46
N PHE A 113 1.95 -9.71 -13.53
CA PHE A 113 2.73 -9.59 -14.75
C PHE A 113 3.83 -10.64 -14.79
N ALA A 114 4.00 -11.26 -15.96
CA ALA A 114 5.24 -11.95 -16.29
C ALA A 114 6.38 -10.93 -16.45
N THR A 115 7.60 -11.33 -16.09
CA THR A 115 8.79 -10.51 -16.34
C THR A 115 9.63 -11.11 -17.47
N ARG A 116 10.72 -10.43 -17.85
CA ARG A 116 11.68 -10.99 -18.81
C ARG A 116 12.33 -12.28 -18.31
N ASP A 117 12.50 -12.42 -16.98
CA ASP A 117 12.87 -13.69 -16.35
C ASP A 117 11.60 -14.52 -16.13
N ARG A 118 11.47 -15.65 -16.82
CA ARG A 118 10.29 -16.52 -16.74
C ARG A 118 10.04 -17.09 -15.33
N ARG A 119 11.08 -17.14 -14.50
CA ARG A 119 10.98 -17.60 -13.11
C ARG A 119 10.51 -16.49 -12.18
N LEU A 120 10.53 -15.24 -12.62
CA LEU A 120 10.18 -14.08 -11.81
C LEU A 120 8.86 -13.49 -12.30
N LYS A 121 7.88 -13.42 -11.40
CA LYS A 121 6.61 -12.71 -11.62
C LYS A 121 6.53 -11.49 -10.73
N ARG A 122 5.80 -10.47 -11.20
CA ARG A 122 5.49 -9.25 -10.46
C ARG A 122 3.99 -9.15 -10.22
N GLY A 123 3.56 -9.16 -8.96
CA GLY A 123 2.25 -8.69 -8.58
C GLY A 123 2.25 -7.17 -8.40
N LEU A 124 1.12 -6.53 -8.65
CA LEU A 124 0.91 -5.10 -8.46
C LEU A 124 -0.38 -4.90 -7.68
N LEU A 125 -0.33 -4.08 -6.62
CA LEU A 125 -1.50 -3.60 -5.91
C LEU A 125 -1.46 -2.07 -5.88
N ARG A 126 -2.54 -1.42 -6.33
CA ARG A 126 -2.73 0.02 -6.16
C ARG A 126 -3.79 0.28 -5.12
N VAL A 127 -3.47 1.16 -4.19
CA VAL A 127 -4.34 1.59 -3.10
C VAL A 127 -4.64 3.06 -3.28
N ARG A 128 -5.90 3.45 -3.10
CA ARG A 128 -6.31 4.86 -3.07
C ARG A 128 -6.80 5.20 -1.68
N ALA A 129 -6.20 6.23 -1.09
CA ALA A 129 -6.70 6.89 0.09
C ALA A 129 -7.26 8.27 -0.28
N VAL A 130 -8.40 8.62 0.29
CA VAL A 130 -8.95 9.97 0.22
C VAL A 130 -9.02 10.50 1.64
N ALA A 131 -8.45 11.66 1.87
CA ALA A 131 -8.52 12.35 3.15
C ALA A 131 -9.18 13.72 3.00
N GLY A 132 -9.94 14.12 4.01
CA GLY A 132 -10.56 15.44 4.09
C GLY A 132 -10.00 16.25 5.24
N ALA A 133 -9.90 17.56 5.05
CA ALA A 133 -9.63 18.51 6.11
C ALA A 133 -10.59 19.70 5.97
N GLN A 134 -11.13 20.16 7.10
CA GLN A 134 -11.84 21.43 7.15
C GLN A 134 -10.84 22.53 7.50
N VAL A 135 -10.93 23.65 6.81
CA VAL A 135 -10.21 24.87 7.18
C VAL A 135 -11.11 25.62 8.14
N SER A 136 -10.72 25.69 9.42
CA SER A 136 -11.38 26.61 10.34
C SER A 136 -10.98 28.04 9.95
N ALA A 137 -11.97 28.91 9.75
CA ALA A 137 -11.77 30.36 9.57
C ALA A 137 -11.17 31.01 10.83
#